data_AF-A0AAW1TWE5-F1
#
_entry.id   AF-A0AAW1TWE5-F1
#
_cell.length_a   1.000
_cell.length_b   1.000
_cell.length_c   1.000
_cell.angle_alpha   90.00
_cell.angle_beta   90.00
_cell.angle_gamma   90.00
#
_symmetry.space_group_name_H-M   'P 1'
#
loop_
_entity.id
_entity.type
_entity.pdbx_description
1 polymer ?
#
loop_
_entity_poly.entity_id
_entity_poly.type
_entity_poly.pdbx_seq_one_letter_code
_entity_poly.pdbx_strand_id
1 'polypeptide(L)'
;MFAWRSVDPILAFEAGNTLVQNKNYNTFRMDPKITPSGQELETFLPHDGSNANGTTSTKYKITTKNDLEAALQDFDPFKARKLEHPVSNGDTLTHLLKASLGTGILAMPCAFASSGLLLGIFATVAVSVICTHCAYILVVSAHELYKKTGKTAMSFADVAEEACNRGPQWIRPFGKLARSFILISLFVTYFATCSCYTVIIAKNFNNVLIDYRGEPLNERLSILLLLVPLLLLSYVPNLKYLAPVSMLANVFMAVGLGITFYYMVIDMPPVSSRDLVADIGKFPVFFSLTVFAIEAIGVVMPLENNMKTPQNFVGLCGVLNQGMSGVTLVYILLGFFGYLKYGPNVQGSVTLDLPAGEIPAQIVKILIALAVFSTFGLQFYVCIEIGWNAIKEKSRGHENLANYGMRTVLVVVCVLLAVAVPTITPFVGLIGAFCFSILGLICPVLIEVITFWEKGFGNFTALMTKYSNLSEINFSSTVDLPTTSSSTSLSNTAVDVSKTVADNTSQNSHTELNIQNIDTSI
;
A
#
# COMPACT_ATOMS: atom_id res chain seq x y z
N MET A 1 18.10 -24.41 4.10
CA MET A 1 17.46 -25.72 3.88
C MET A 1 16.51 -25.95 5.05
N PHE A 2 15.25 -25.52 4.95
CA PHE A 2 14.23 -25.84 5.94
C PHE A 2 12.89 -26.01 5.23
N ALA A 3 12.38 -27.23 5.32
CA ALA A 3 11.15 -27.68 4.68
C ALA A 3 9.94 -27.12 5.43
N TRP A 4 9.03 -26.47 4.70
CA TRP A 4 7.70 -26.16 5.20
C TRP A 4 6.70 -27.11 4.56
N ARG A 5 6.12 -27.95 5.43
CA ARG A 5 5.19 -29.03 5.11
C ARG A 5 3.92 -28.45 4.49
N SER A 6 3.60 -28.90 3.27
CA SER A 6 2.30 -28.71 2.63
C SER A 6 1.21 -29.30 3.53
N VAL A 7 0.13 -28.55 3.74
CA VAL A 7 -1.12 -29.13 4.24
C VAL A 7 -1.92 -29.50 3.00
N ASP A 8 -1.87 -30.77 2.61
CA ASP A 8 -2.74 -31.34 1.58
C ASP A 8 -4.20 -31.41 2.08
N PRO A 9 -5.20 -31.15 1.21
CA PRO A 9 -6.61 -31.12 1.58
C PRO A 9 -7.26 -32.50 1.47
N ILE A 10 -7.04 -33.43 2.42
CA ILE A 10 -7.72 -34.75 2.42
C ILE A 10 -8.26 -35.21 3.80
N LEU A 11 -8.11 -34.45 4.90
CA LEU A 11 -8.57 -34.90 6.23
C LEU A 11 -9.51 -33.92 6.96
N ALA A 12 -10.61 -33.59 6.30
CA ALA A 12 -11.80 -33.05 6.97
C ALA A 12 -13.07 -33.76 6.45
N PHE A 13 -13.04 -35.09 6.47
CA PHE A 13 -14.22 -35.93 6.44
C PHE A 13 -14.27 -36.66 7.79
N GLU A 14 -15.45 -36.70 8.41
CA GLU A 14 -15.77 -37.28 9.71
C GLU A 14 -15.37 -36.50 10.97
N ALA A 15 -16.29 -35.65 11.46
CA ALA A 15 -16.91 -35.81 12.78
C ALA A 15 -17.94 -34.71 13.03
N GLY A 16 -19.14 -35.08 13.51
CA GLY A 16 -20.03 -34.15 14.21
C GLY A 16 -21.39 -33.89 13.61
N ASN A 17 -22.11 -34.97 13.27
CA ASN A 17 -23.56 -34.93 13.08
C ASN A 17 -24.21 -34.68 14.45
N THR A 18 -24.72 -33.47 14.71
CA THR A 18 -25.67 -33.25 15.83
C THR A 18 -26.69 -32.17 15.46
N LEU A 19 -27.89 -32.67 15.21
CA LEU A 19 -29.14 -31.92 15.11
C LEU A 19 -29.37 -31.11 16.39
N VAL A 20 -29.63 -29.81 16.26
CA VAL A 20 -30.51 -29.09 17.19
C VAL A 20 -31.49 -28.28 16.37
N GLN A 21 -32.71 -28.82 16.26
CA GLN A 21 -33.88 -28.01 15.96
C GLN A 21 -34.11 -27.04 17.12
N ASN A 22 -34.32 -25.77 16.82
CA ASN A 22 -35.28 -25.00 17.61
C ASN A 22 -36.07 -24.03 16.75
N LYS A 23 -37.39 -24.14 16.90
CA LYS A 23 -38.46 -23.38 16.24
C LYS A 23 -38.66 -22.01 16.91
N ASN A 24 -39.41 -21.16 16.19
CA ASN A 24 -40.27 -20.05 16.66
C ASN A 24 -39.55 -18.70 16.92
N TYR A 25 -40.00 -17.51 16.47
CA TYR A 25 -41.22 -17.01 15.81
C TYR A 25 -40.88 -15.69 15.05
N ASN A 26 -41.51 -15.41 13.91
CA ASN A 26 -42.46 -14.29 13.72
C ASN A 26 -42.86 -14.12 12.25
N THR A 27 -44.10 -14.54 11.97
CA THR A 27 -44.86 -14.35 10.75
C THR A 27 -45.34 -12.90 10.63
N PHE A 28 -44.96 -12.21 9.55
CA PHE A 28 -45.63 -10.97 9.13
C PHE A 28 -46.91 -11.33 8.37
N ARG A 29 -48.05 -10.82 8.86
CA ARG A 29 -49.39 -10.94 8.27
C ARG A 29 -49.51 -9.97 7.10
N MET A 30 -49.88 -10.44 5.91
CA MET A 30 -50.31 -9.61 4.78
C MET A 30 -51.84 -9.54 4.76
N ASP A 31 -52.38 -8.33 4.61
CA ASP A 31 -53.81 -8.08 4.38
C ASP A 31 -54.27 -8.59 3.00
N PRO A 32 -55.45 -9.21 2.87
CA PRO A 32 -55.94 -9.71 1.59
C PRO A 32 -56.84 -8.66 0.93
N LYS A 33 -56.33 -7.96 -0.09
CA LYS A 33 -57.12 -7.45 -1.23
C LYS A 33 -56.21 -6.75 -2.24
N ILE A 34 -56.52 -6.97 -3.52
CA ILE A 34 -55.93 -6.45 -4.77
C ILE A 34 -54.93 -7.42 -5.42
N THR A 35 -55.49 -8.37 -6.18
CA THR A 35 -54.81 -9.13 -7.23
C THR A 35 -55.04 -8.40 -8.56
N PRO A 36 -54.02 -7.99 -9.33
CA PRO A 36 -54.21 -7.68 -10.75
C PRO A 36 -54.18 -8.98 -11.56
N SER A 37 -55.13 -9.12 -12.49
CA SER A 37 -55.35 -10.24 -13.39
C SER A 37 -54.16 -10.51 -14.32
N GLY A 38 -53.73 -11.77 -14.39
CA GLY A 38 -52.62 -12.25 -15.23
C GLY A 38 -52.95 -12.37 -16.72
N GLN A 39 -53.49 -11.31 -17.34
CA GLN A 39 -53.81 -11.30 -18.78
C GLN A 39 -53.00 -10.32 -19.64
N GLU A 40 -51.99 -9.61 -19.09
CA GLU A 40 -51.17 -8.69 -19.91
C GLU A 40 -49.71 -9.14 -20.13
N LEU A 41 -49.30 -10.31 -19.61
CA LEU A 41 -47.93 -10.81 -19.78
C LEU A 41 -47.75 -11.77 -20.97
N GLU A 42 -48.84 -12.23 -21.58
CA GLU A 42 -48.78 -13.16 -22.74
C GLU A 42 -48.49 -12.46 -24.07
N THR A 43 -48.56 -11.12 -24.13
CA THR A 43 -48.36 -10.34 -25.36
C THR A 43 -46.90 -10.24 -25.81
N PHE A 44 -45.93 -10.69 -24.99
CA PHE A 44 -44.49 -10.44 -25.23
C PHE A 44 -43.65 -11.68 -25.55
N LEU A 45 -44.24 -12.83 -25.88
CA LEU A 45 -43.48 -14.03 -26.26
C LEU A 45 -43.79 -14.46 -27.71
N PRO A 46 -42.77 -14.84 -28.51
CA PRO A 46 -42.97 -15.23 -29.90
C PRO A 46 -43.68 -16.59 -30.00
N HIS A 47 -44.75 -16.63 -30.80
CA HIS A 47 -45.43 -17.86 -31.19
C HIS A 47 -44.85 -18.41 -32.49
N ASP A 48 -44.07 -19.49 -32.41
CA ASP A 48 -43.82 -20.35 -33.56
C ASP A 48 -44.39 -21.75 -33.28
N GLY A 49 -45.23 -22.21 -34.21
CA GLY A 49 -45.96 -23.46 -34.13
C GLY A 49 -45.23 -24.63 -34.79
N SER A 50 -45.41 -25.84 -34.25
CA SER A 50 -46.02 -26.99 -34.96
C SER A 50 -45.86 -28.30 -34.17
N ASN A 51 -47.02 -28.88 -33.87
CA ASN A 51 -47.42 -30.29 -33.79
C ASN A 51 -46.62 -31.37 -33.00
N ALA A 52 -47.39 -31.92 -32.04
CA ALA A 52 -47.69 -33.34 -31.81
C ALA A 52 -46.91 -34.10 -30.71
N ASN A 53 -47.70 -34.46 -29.69
CA ASN A 53 -47.60 -35.61 -28.79
C ASN A 53 -46.37 -35.73 -27.89
N GLY A 54 -46.54 -35.34 -26.62
CA GLY A 54 -45.68 -35.78 -25.52
C GLY A 54 -45.48 -34.70 -24.48
N THR A 55 -45.99 -34.94 -23.28
CA THR A 55 -45.90 -34.11 -22.09
C THR A 55 -44.49 -33.56 -21.84
N THR A 56 -44.29 -32.25 -22.01
CA THR A 56 -43.12 -31.57 -21.44
C THR A 56 -43.52 -30.17 -21.00
N SER A 57 -43.90 -30.02 -19.72
CA SER A 57 -43.90 -28.73 -19.06
C SER A 57 -42.45 -28.25 -18.97
N THR A 58 -42.09 -27.22 -19.73
CA THR A 58 -40.83 -26.51 -19.57
C THR A 58 -40.85 -25.80 -18.22
N LYS A 59 -40.39 -26.52 -17.20
CA LYS A 59 -40.33 -26.08 -15.81
C LYS A 59 -39.19 -25.06 -15.73
N TYR A 60 -39.51 -23.78 -15.63
CA TYR A 60 -38.52 -22.76 -15.25
C TYR A 60 -38.00 -23.10 -13.86
N LYS A 61 -36.80 -23.68 -13.80
CA LYS A 61 -36.15 -24.06 -12.54
C LYS A 61 -35.67 -22.77 -11.89
N ILE A 62 -36.43 -22.26 -10.93
CA ILE A 62 -35.93 -21.25 -10.00
C ILE A 62 -34.80 -21.92 -9.22
N THR A 63 -33.56 -21.55 -9.52
CA THR A 63 -32.38 -22.06 -8.82
C THR A 63 -32.51 -21.69 -7.34
N THR A 64 -32.63 -22.71 -6.50
CA THR A 64 -32.71 -22.54 -5.05
C THR A 64 -31.35 -22.07 -4.55
N LYS A 65 -31.27 -21.25 -3.48
CA LYS A 65 -29.98 -20.74 -2.93
C LYS A 65 -28.91 -21.83 -2.77
N ASN A 66 -29.32 -23.03 -2.39
CA ASN A 66 -28.44 -24.20 -2.22
C ASN A 66 -27.80 -24.68 -3.54
N ASP A 67 -28.51 -24.62 -4.67
CA ASP A 67 -27.99 -25.03 -5.98
C ASP A 67 -26.94 -24.03 -6.49
N LEU A 68 -27.12 -22.73 -6.21
CA LEU A 68 -26.15 -21.68 -6.55
C LEU A 68 -24.89 -21.76 -5.67
N GLU A 69 -25.07 -22.05 -4.38
CA GLU A 69 -23.96 -22.20 -3.43
C GLU A 69 -23.12 -23.44 -3.74
N ALA A 70 -23.76 -24.55 -4.15
CA ALA A 70 -23.07 -25.73 -4.67
C ALA A 70 -22.34 -25.44 -6.00
N ALA A 71 -22.95 -24.70 -6.93
CA ALA A 71 -22.29 -24.31 -8.18
C ALA A 71 -21.09 -23.36 -7.97
N LEU A 72 -21.12 -22.53 -6.92
CA LEU A 72 -19.99 -21.67 -6.54
C LEU A 72 -18.88 -22.43 -5.81
N GLN A 73 -19.17 -23.56 -5.17
CA GLN A 73 -18.13 -24.42 -4.56
C GLN A 73 -17.21 -25.06 -5.62
N ASP A 74 -17.75 -25.42 -6.78
CA ASP A 74 -16.97 -25.98 -7.90
C ASP A 74 -16.35 -24.91 -8.83
N PHE A 75 -16.61 -23.63 -8.57
CA PHE A 75 -16.09 -22.53 -9.38
C PHE A 75 -14.66 -22.15 -8.97
N ASP A 76 -13.70 -22.38 -9.88
CA ASP A 76 -12.35 -21.86 -9.76
C ASP A 76 -12.23 -20.51 -10.50
N PRO A 77 -12.24 -19.37 -9.78
CA PRO A 77 -12.18 -18.03 -10.40
C PRO A 77 -10.90 -17.81 -11.21
N PHE A 78 -9.82 -18.49 -10.86
CA PHE A 78 -8.52 -18.30 -11.49
C PHE A 78 -8.42 -19.06 -12.82
N LYS A 79 -9.04 -20.24 -12.93
CA LYS A 79 -9.15 -20.97 -14.21
C LYS A 79 -10.18 -20.35 -15.15
N ALA A 80 -11.25 -19.77 -14.61
CA ALA A 80 -12.28 -19.09 -15.39
C ALA A 80 -11.82 -17.73 -15.94
N ARG A 81 -10.72 -17.17 -15.43
CA ARG A 81 -10.16 -15.88 -15.87
C ARG A 81 -9.59 -15.99 -17.29
N LYS A 82 -10.10 -15.17 -18.21
CA LYS A 82 -9.60 -15.03 -19.58
C LYS A 82 -8.95 -13.66 -19.73
N LEU A 83 -7.64 -13.64 -19.95
CA LEU A 83 -6.85 -12.42 -20.17
C LEU A 83 -6.41 -12.36 -21.62
N GLU A 84 -6.59 -11.21 -22.27
CA GLU A 84 -6.08 -10.98 -23.63
C GLU A 84 -4.55 -10.98 -23.68
N HIS A 85 -3.93 -10.34 -22.68
CA HIS A 85 -2.48 -10.18 -22.58
C HIS A 85 -2.00 -10.50 -21.14
N PRO A 86 -1.92 -11.78 -20.75
CA PRO A 86 -1.52 -12.16 -19.40
C PRO A 86 -0.05 -11.82 -19.11
N VAL A 87 0.20 -11.25 -17.93
CA VAL A 87 1.53 -10.81 -17.49
C VAL A 87 2.23 -11.92 -16.69
N SER A 88 3.53 -12.15 -16.94
CA SER A 88 4.30 -13.16 -16.21
C SER A 88 4.61 -12.72 -14.77
N ASN A 89 5.05 -13.65 -13.91
CA ASN A 89 5.44 -13.30 -12.53
C ASN A 89 6.61 -12.31 -12.51
N GLY A 90 7.61 -12.48 -13.38
CA GLY A 90 8.77 -11.58 -13.46
C GLY A 90 8.41 -10.19 -14.01
N ASP A 91 7.51 -10.13 -15.00
CA ASP A 91 7.00 -8.86 -15.51
C ASP A 91 6.16 -8.15 -14.43
N THR A 92 5.34 -8.90 -13.70
CA THR A 92 4.56 -8.36 -12.57
C THR A 92 5.45 -7.84 -11.46
N LEU A 93 6.52 -8.58 -11.12
CA LEU A 93 7.55 -8.12 -10.18
C LEU A 93 8.17 -6.80 -10.65
N THR A 94 8.53 -6.71 -11.93
CA THR A 94 9.10 -5.49 -12.53
C THR A 94 8.12 -4.33 -12.49
N HIS A 95 6.84 -4.57 -12.78
CA HIS A 95 5.80 -3.56 -12.68
C HIS A 95 5.56 -3.10 -11.24
N LEU A 96 5.58 -4.03 -10.28
CA LEU A 96 5.46 -3.72 -8.86
C LEU A 96 6.64 -2.89 -8.36
N LEU A 97 7.88 -3.29 -8.69
CA LEU A 97 9.09 -2.53 -8.38
C LEU A 97 9.02 -1.13 -8.99
N LYS A 98 8.67 -1.02 -10.28
CA LYS A 98 8.53 0.26 -10.96
C LYS A 98 7.47 1.15 -10.32
N ALA A 99 6.32 0.59 -9.96
CA ALA A 99 5.23 1.36 -9.37
C ALA A 99 5.57 1.84 -7.94
N SER A 100 6.33 1.02 -7.21
CA SER A 100 6.72 1.32 -5.83
C SER A 100 7.92 2.27 -5.76
N LEU A 101 8.92 2.12 -6.64
CA LEU A 101 10.09 3.01 -6.80
C LEU A 101 9.72 4.32 -7.53
N GLY A 102 8.68 4.97 -7.03
CA GLY A 102 8.22 6.28 -7.48
C GLY A 102 9.08 7.42 -6.90
N THR A 103 8.51 8.61 -6.84
CA THR A 103 9.23 9.81 -6.35
C THR A 103 9.43 9.83 -4.84
N GLY A 104 8.73 8.97 -4.08
CA GLY A 104 8.90 8.86 -2.63
C GLY A 104 10.31 8.45 -2.21
N ILE A 105 11.05 7.75 -3.09
CA ILE A 105 12.46 7.44 -2.87
C ILE A 105 13.32 8.69 -2.63
N LEU A 106 12.97 9.81 -3.27
CA LEU A 106 13.73 11.04 -3.20
C LEU A 106 13.64 11.70 -1.81
N ALA A 107 12.59 11.38 -1.05
CA ALA A 107 12.36 11.91 0.30
C ALA A 107 12.97 11.02 1.41
N MET A 108 13.49 9.83 1.09
CA MET A 108 14.04 8.90 2.09
C MET A 108 15.21 9.48 2.90
N PRO A 109 16.15 10.25 2.32
CA PRO A 109 17.19 10.92 3.11
C PRO A 109 16.61 11.87 4.18
N CYS A 110 15.55 12.61 3.83
CA CYS A 110 14.83 13.49 4.76
C CYS A 110 14.09 12.69 5.85
N ALA A 111 13.56 11.52 5.51
CA ALA A 111 12.99 10.61 6.50
C ALA A 111 14.07 10.17 7.51
N PHE A 112 15.23 9.70 7.04
CA PHE A 112 16.33 9.26 7.91
C PHE A 112 16.90 10.42 8.76
N ALA A 113 16.87 11.65 8.26
CA ALA A 113 17.19 12.82 9.08
C ALA A 113 16.21 13.07 10.23
N SER A 114 14.99 12.52 10.14
CA SER A 114 13.94 12.62 11.16
C SER A 114 13.94 11.44 12.14
N SER A 115 14.62 10.32 11.85
CA SER A 115 14.67 9.13 12.73
C SER A 115 16.09 8.80 13.22
N GLY A 116 17.13 9.20 12.51
CA GLY A 116 18.51 8.77 12.74
C GLY A 116 18.86 7.51 11.94
N LEU A 117 20.15 7.21 11.81
CA LEU A 117 20.62 6.12 10.95
C LEU A 117 20.15 4.74 11.39
N LEU A 118 20.32 4.41 12.67
CA LEU A 118 20.03 3.08 13.21
C LEU A 118 18.52 2.85 13.31
N LEU A 119 17.81 3.80 13.93
CA LEU A 119 16.36 3.73 14.06
C LEU A 119 15.68 3.77 12.67
N GLY A 120 16.20 4.56 11.73
CA GLY A 120 15.71 4.62 10.36
C GLY A 120 15.74 3.26 9.66
N ILE A 121 16.82 2.48 9.79
CA ILE A 121 16.90 1.13 9.21
C ILE A 121 15.79 0.22 9.77
N PHE A 122 15.74 0.04 11.09
CA PHE A 122 14.77 -0.87 11.72
C PHE A 122 13.33 -0.42 11.50
N ALA A 123 13.06 0.88 11.61
CA ALA A 123 11.73 1.43 11.42
C ALA A 123 11.28 1.35 9.96
N THR A 124 12.18 1.51 8.97
CA THR A 124 11.85 1.31 7.55
C THR A 124 11.47 -0.13 7.26
N VAL A 125 12.21 -1.10 7.83
CA VAL A 125 11.86 -2.53 7.74
C VAL A 125 10.50 -2.79 8.37
N ALA A 126 10.23 -2.25 9.58
CA ALA A 126 8.96 -2.43 10.27
C ALA A 126 7.78 -1.86 9.46
N VAL A 127 7.91 -0.62 8.96
CA VAL A 127 6.89 0.02 8.11
C VAL A 127 6.65 -0.80 6.85
N SER A 128 7.71 -1.28 6.20
CA SER A 128 7.59 -2.11 5.00
C SER A 128 6.85 -3.42 5.27
N VAL A 129 7.16 -4.12 6.37
CA VAL A 129 6.45 -5.34 6.75
C VAL A 129 4.97 -5.06 6.96
N ILE A 130 4.62 -3.96 7.63
CA ILE A 130 3.24 -3.55 7.86
C ILE A 130 2.52 -3.27 6.53
N CYS A 131 3.07 -2.40 5.66
CA CYS A 131 2.50 -2.08 4.36
C CYS A 131 2.34 -3.32 3.47
N THR A 132 3.37 -4.17 3.42
CA THR A 132 3.36 -5.42 2.64
C THR A 132 2.29 -6.37 3.17
N HIS A 133 2.15 -6.49 4.49
CA HIS A 133 1.11 -7.30 5.11
C HIS A 133 -0.29 -6.78 4.78
N CYS A 134 -0.51 -5.46 4.83
CA CYS A 134 -1.78 -4.84 4.45
C CYS A 134 -2.15 -5.13 2.98
N ALA A 135 -1.18 -5.00 2.06
CA ALA A 135 -1.39 -5.39 0.66
C ALA A 135 -1.68 -6.90 0.51
N TYR A 136 -0.99 -7.75 1.28
CA TYR A 136 -1.21 -9.19 1.28
C TYR A 136 -2.63 -9.57 1.74
N ILE A 137 -3.09 -9.05 2.88
CA ILE A 137 -4.43 -9.35 3.41
C ILE A 137 -5.54 -8.83 2.49
N LEU A 138 -5.32 -7.72 1.77
CA LEU A 138 -6.25 -7.24 0.76
C LEU A 138 -6.44 -8.26 -0.35
N VAL A 139 -5.34 -8.79 -0.90
CA VAL A 139 -5.40 -9.77 -1.99
C VAL A 139 -5.99 -11.10 -1.53
N VAL A 140 -5.64 -11.56 -0.33
CA VAL A 140 -6.23 -12.79 0.24
C VAL A 140 -7.74 -12.62 0.44
N SER A 141 -8.19 -11.45 0.91
CA SER A 141 -9.62 -11.15 1.04
C SER A 141 -10.31 -11.11 -0.33
N ALA A 142 -9.66 -10.54 -1.35
CA ALA A 142 -10.16 -10.56 -2.72
C ALA A 142 -10.29 -11.98 -3.26
N HIS A 143 -9.30 -12.85 -3.04
CA HIS A 143 -9.31 -14.26 -3.45
C HIS A 143 -10.47 -15.04 -2.84
N GLU A 144 -10.80 -14.79 -1.57
CA GLU A 144 -11.98 -15.37 -0.92
C GLU A 144 -13.27 -14.84 -1.55
N LEU A 145 -13.34 -13.53 -1.82
CA LEU A 145 -14.53 -12.90 -2.41
C LEU A 145 -14.76 -13.29 -3.88
N TYR A 146 -13.72 -13.58 -4.65
CA TYR A 146 -13.83 -14.14 -6.01
C TYR A 146 -14.65 -15.43 -6.00
N LYS A 147 -14.32 -16.35 -5.09
CA LYS A 147 -15.05 -17.62 -4.94
C LYS A 147 -16.50 -17.40 -4.50
N LYS A 148 -16.73 -16.52 -3.52
CA LYS A 148 -18.09 -16.23 -3.02
C LYS A 148 -19.00 -15.55 -4.05
N THR A 149 -18.43 -14.78 -4.98
CA THR A 149 -19.20 -14.00 -5.97
C THR A 149 -19.32 -14.65 -7.33
N GLY A 150 -18.45 -15.60 -7.65
CA GLY A 150 -18.29 -16.09 -9.02
C GLY A 150 -17.60 -15.08 -9.96
N LYS A 151 -17.02 -13.98 -9.43
CA LYS A 151 -16.25 -13.02 -10.23
C LYS A 151 -14.80 -13.50 -10.35
N THR A 152 -14.20 -13.25 -11.51
CA THR A 152 -12.81 -13.64 -11.80
C THR A 152 -11.80 -12.54 -11.47
N ALA A 153 -12.25 -11.29 -11.28
CA ALA A 153 -11.42 -10.14 -10.96
C ALA A 153 -12.26 -9.07 -10.22
N MET A 154 -11.61 -8.27 -9.38
CA MET A 154 -12.21 -7.13 -8.68
C MET A 154 -11.20 -5.99 -8.57
N SER A 155 -11.66 -4.74 -8.70
CA SER A 155 -10.87 -3.58 -8.27
C SER A 155 -10.87 -3.47 -6.74
N PHE A 156 -9.97 -2.65 -6.19
CA PHE A 156 -9.93 -2.41 -4.74
C PHE A 156 -11.29 -1.92 -4.19
N ALA A 157 -11.98 -1.05 -4.92
CA ALA A 157 -13.30 -0.56 -4.52
C ALA A 157 -14.38 -1.67 -4.58
N ASP A 158 -14.31 -2.57 -5.57
CA ASP A 158 -15.21 -3.72 -5.66
C ASP A 158 -15.00 -4.70 -4.50
N VAL A 159 -13.74 -4.94 -4.10
CA VAL A 159 -13.40 -5.79 -2.95
C VAL A 159 -14.01 -5.24 -1.67
N ALA A 160 -13.88 -3.93 -1.43
CA ALA A 160 -14.47 -3.28 -0.26
C ALA A 160 -16.00 -3.34 -0.24
N GLU A 161 -16.64 -3.12 -1.38
CA GLU A 161 -18.10 -3.21 -1.52
C GLU A 161 -18.61 -4.64 -1.22
N GLU A 162 -17.95 -5.63 -1.82
CA GLU A 162 -18.36 -7.01 -1.70
C GLU A 162 -18.10 -7.57 -0.29
N ALA A 163 -16.99 -7.16 0.34
CA ALA A 163 -16.71 -7.48 1.73
C ALA A 163 -17.87 -7.02 2.62
N CYS A 164 -18.29 -5.75 2.51
CA CYS A 164 -19.41 -5.21 3.29
C CYS A 164 -20.74 -5.91 2.97
N ASN A 165 -21.07 -6.10 1.69
CA ASN A 165 -22.33 -6.73 1.27
C ASN A 165 -22.52 -8.15 1.82
N ARG A 166 -21.41 -8.88 2.00
CA ARG A 166 -21.40 -10.27 2.51
C ARG A 166 -20.95 -10.40 3.96
N GLY A 167 -20.57 -9.28 4.58
CA GLY A 167 -20.18 -9.22 5.98
C GLY A 167 -21.37 -9.35 6.95
N PRO A 168 -21.14 -9.02 8.23
CA PRO A 168 -22.18 -9.09 9.26
C PRO A 168 -23.36 -8.15 8.93
N GLN A 169 -24.56 -8.51 9.40
CA GLN A 169 -25.82 -7.83 9.02
C GLN A 169 -25.79 -6.31 9.20
N TRP A 170 -25.09 -5.80 10.21
CA TRP A 170 -24.99 -4.38 10.51
C TRP A 170 -24.14 -3.59 9.51
N ILE A 171 -23.20 -4.23 8.79
CA ILE A 171 -22.32 -3.54 7.84
C ILE A 171 -22.79 -3.65 6.38
N ARG A 172 -23.67 -4.61 6.07
CA ARG A 172 -24.27 -4.81 4.73
C ARG A 172 -24.82 -3.55 4.06
N PRO A 173 -25.56 -2.65 4.73
CA PRO A 173 -26.09 -1.46 4.07
C PRO A 173 -24.98 -0.47 3.63
N PHE A 174 -23.77 -0.59 4.19
CA PHE A 174 -22.66 0.31 3.90
C PHE A 174 -21.80 -0.11 2.70
N GLY A 175 -22.15 -1.18 1.96
CA GLY A 175 -21.33 -1.66 0.83
C GLY A 175 -21.06 -0.62 -0.25
N LYS A 176 -22.10 0.08 -0.72
CA LYS A 176 -21.94 1.17 -1.70
C LYS A 176 -21.14 2.34 -1.13
N LEU A 177 -21.31 2.64 0.17
CA LEU A 177 -20.54 3.69 0.84
C LEU A 177 -19.04 3.33 0.89
N ALA A 178 -18.71 2.08 1.21
CA ALA A 178 -17.33 1.58 1.22
C ALA A 178 -16.69 1.68 -0.17
N ARG A 179 -17.43 1.32 -1.24
CA ARG A 179 -17.00 1.54 -2.62
C ARG A 179 -16.63 3.00 -2.88
N SER A 180 -17.56 3.91 -2.61
CA SER A 180 -17.38 5.34 -2.83
C SER A 180 -16.23 5.89 -2.01
N PHE A 181 -16.09 5.45 -0.76
CA PHE A 181 -14.99 5.84 0.10
C PHE A 181 -13.63 5.44 -0.48
N ILE A 182 -13.45 4.21 -0.94
CA ILE A 182 -12.19 3.78 -1.57
C ILE A 182 -11.90 4.58 -2.85
N LEU A 183 -12.90 4.81 -3.69
CA LEU A 183 -12.71 5.60 -4.93
C LEU A 183 -12.36 7.06 -4.64
N ILE A 184 -13.03 7.71 -3.68
CA ILE A 184 -12.75 9.09 -3.27
C ILE A 184 -11.35 9.17 -2.64
N SER A 185 -11.02 8.22 -1.76
CA SER A 185 -9.69 8.17 -1.13
C SER A 185 -8.58 7.95 -2.16
N LEU A 186 -8.77 7.04 -3.14
CA LEU A 186 -7.84 6.87 -4.26
C LEU A 186 -7.69 8.17 -5.07
N PHE A 187 -8.80 8.82 -5.41
CA PHE A 187 -8.78 10.09 -6.12
C PHE A 187 -8.00 11.16 -5.37
N VAL A 188 -8.30 11.39 -4.08
CA VAL A 188 -7.62 12.39 -3.25
C VAL A 188 -6.13 12.08 -3.10
N THR A 189 -5.77 10.81 -2.87
CA THR A 189 -4.38 10.37 -2.71
C THR A 189 -3.56 10.68 -3.95
N TYR A 190 -4.06 10.28 -5.13
CA TYR A 190 -3.35 10.49 -6.39
C TYR A 190 -3.36 11.95 -6.83
N PHE A 191 -4.45 12.67 -6.57
CA PHE A 191 -4.54 14.10 -6.87
C PHE A 191 -3.55 14.92 -6.03
N ALA A 192 -3.45 14.63 -4.74
CA ALA A 192 -2.46 15.27 -3.86
C ALA A 192 -1.03 14.91 -4.26
N THR A 193 -0.78 13.65 -4.64
CA THR A 193 0.52 13.19 -5.13
C THR A 193 0.93 13.92 -6.43
N CYS A 194 0.01 14.08 -7.38
CA CYS A 194 0.21 14.87 -8.60
C CYS A 194 0.52 16.36 -8.29
N SER A 195 -0.12 16.92 -7.27
CA SER A 195 0.18 18.28 -6.82
C SER A 195 1.61 18.38 -6.25
N CYS A 196 2.02 17.42 -5.42
CA CYS A 196 3.39 17.31 -4.92
C CYS A 196 4.41 17.16 -6.06
N TYR A 197 4.10 16.36 -7.09
CA TYR A 197 4.97 16.20 -8.26
C TYR A 197 5.20 17.53 -8.96
N THR A 198 4.19 18.38 -9.09
CA THR A 198 4.33 19.74 -9.65
C THR A 198 5.36 20.55 -8.85
N VAL A 199 5.35 20.47 -7.51
CA VAL A 199 6.34 21.15 -6.65
C VAL A 199 7.74 20.59 -6.88
N ILE A 200 7.89 19.26 -6.95
CA ILE A 200 9.19 18.60 -7.21
C ILE A 200 9.76 19.03 -8.57
N ILE A 201 8.94 19.01 -9.62
CA ILE A 201 9.34 19.42 -10.98
C ILE A 201 9.80 20.88 -10.96
N ALA A 202 9.00 21.77 -10.37
CA ALA A 202 9.30 23.20 -10.31
C ALA A 202 10.60 23.49 -9.55
N LYS A 203 10.81 22.86 -8.39
CA LYS A 203 12.04 23.06 -7.60
C LYS A 203 13.28 22.54 -8.32
N ASN A 204 13.21 21.38 -8.98
CA ASN A 204 14.35 20.87 -9.74
C ASN A 204 14.71 21.80 -10.91
N PHE A 205 13.73 22.29 -11.69
CA PHE A 205 14.00 23.25 -12.76
C PHE A 205 14.52 24.59 -12.24
N ASN A 206 13.98 25.09 -11.12
CA ASN A 206 14.45 26.36 -10.54
C ASN A 206 15.91 26.25 -10.07
N ASN A 207 16.28 25.12 -9.46
CA ASN A 207 17.63 24.85 -8.99
C ASN A 207 18.65 24.80 -10.15
N VAL A 208 18.24 24.28 -11.32
CA VAL A 208 19.02 24.35 -12.55
C VAL A 208 19.11 25.81 -13.06
N LEU A 209 17.99 26.54 -13.05
CA LEU A 209 17.95 27.89 -13.59
C LEU A 209 18.83 28.87 -12.81
N ILE A 210 18.90 28.72 -11.48
CA ILE A 210 19.79 29.51 -10.61
C ILE A 210 21.25 29.35 -11.04
N ASP A 211 21.67 28.14 -11.41
CA ASP A 211 23.05 27.83 -11.82
C ASP A 211 23.44 28.56 -13.12
N TYR A 212 22.50 28.74 -14.05
CA TYR A 212 22.75 29.37 -15.36
C TYR A 212 22.43 30.86 -15.42
N ARG A 213 21.41 31.33 -14.68
CA ARG A 213 20.96 32.73 -14.70
C ARG A 213 21.41 33.55 -13.51
N GLY A 214 21.91 32.93 -12.44
CA GLY A 214 22.32 33.60 -11.20
C GLY A 214 21.18 34.09 -10.31
N GLU A 215 19.94 34.14 -10.80
CA GLU A 215 18.77 34.64 -10.06
C GLU A 215 17.68 33.56 -9.94
N PRO A 216 17.18 33.27 -8.74
CA PRO A 216 16.07 32.33 -8.55
C PRO A 216 14.78 32.93 -9.09
N LEU A 217 14.03 32.16 -9.89
CA LEU A 217 12.63 32.50 -10.12
C LEU A 217 11.84 32.28 -8.82
N ASN A 218 10.82 33.12 -8.60
CA ASN A 218 9.90 32.90 -7.49
C ASN A 218 9.29 31.49 -7.61
N GLU A 219 9.43 30.65 -6.57
CA GLU A 219 9.01 29.25 -6.58
C GLU A 219 7.56 29.08 -7.06
N ARG A 220 6.67 29.98 -6.63
CA ARG A 220 5.25 29.95 -7.00
C ARG A 220 5.02 30.27 -8.48
N LEU A 221 5.83 31.16 -9.04
CA LEU A 221 5.78 31.49 -10.46
C LEU A 221 6.28 30.31 -11.30
N SER A 222 7.35 29.64 -10.88
CA SER A 222 7.87 28.43 -11.52
C SER A 222 6.83 27.30 -11.55
N ILE A 223 6.08 27.11 -10.46
CA ILE A 223 4.96 26.18 -10.39
C ILE A 223 3.83 26.60 -11.35
N LEU A 224 3.47 27.88 -11.40
CA LEU A 224 2.42 28.38 -12.27
C LEU A 224 2.77 28.22 -13.77
N LEU A 225 4.04 28.38 -14.14
CA LEU A 225 4.52 28.17 -15.50
C LEU A 225 4.36 26.71 -15.95
N LEU A 226 4.40 25.73 -15.02
CA LEU A 226 4.14 24.32 -15.32
C LEU A 226 2.67 24.02 -15.65
N LEU A 227 1.73 24.95 -15.39
CA LEU A 227 0.32 24.76 -15.71
C LEU A 227 0.11 24.44 -17.19
N VAL A 228 0.79 25.16 -18.09
CA VAL A 228 0.66 24.98 -19.54
C VAL A 228 1.10 23.59 -19.98
N PRO A 229 2.35 23.13 -19.71
CA PRO A 229 2.77 21.79 -20.12
C PRO A 229 1.99 20.67 -19.42
N LEU A 230 1.56 20.85 -18.17
CA LEU A 230 0.73 19.85 -17.47
C LEU A 230 -0.69 19.76 -18.06
N LEU A 231 -1.28 20.88 -18.49
CA LEU A 231 -2.55 20.89 -19.21
C LEU A 231 -2.44 20.13 -20.53
N LEU A 232 -1.39 20.41 -21.31
CA LEU A 232 -1.14 19.70 -22.57
C LEU A 232 -0.98 18.20 -22.36
N LEU A 233 -0.26 17.79 -21.31
CA LEU A 233 -0.11 16.39 -20.94
C LEU A 233 -1.46 15.76 -20.55
N SER A 234 -2.29 16.49 -19.80
CA SER A 234 -3.61 16.01 -19.38
C SER A 234 -4.59 15.85 -20.54
N TYR A 235 -4.40 16.56 -21.66
CA TYR A 235 -5.27 16.43 -22.83
C TYR A 235 -4.99 15.20 -23.67
N VAL A 236 -3.92 14.45 -23.40
CA VAL A 236 -3.69 13.15 -24.05
C VAL A 236 -4.79 12.18 -23.61
N PRO A 237 -5.70 11.76 -24.51
CA PRO A 237 -6.88 11.00 -24.10
C PRO A 237 -6.57 9.52 -23.85
N ASN A 238 -5.56 8.98 -24.53
CA ASN A 238 -5.23 7.56 -24.50
C ASN A 238 -3.97 7.28 -23.70
N LEU A 239 -4.10 6.50 -22.63
CA LEU A 239 -3.00 6.00 -21.80
C LEU A 239 -1.92 5.28 -22.64
N LYS A 240 -2.31 4.66 -23.76
CA LYS A 240 -1.40 3.98 -24.70
C LYS A 240 -0.28 4.88 -25.22
N TYR A 241 -0.54 6.17 -25.44
CA TYR A 241 0.49 7.12 -25.88
C TYR A 241 1.41 7.56 -24.73
N LEU A 242 0.91 7.51 -23.49
CA LEU A 242 1.68 7.81 -22.29
C LEU A 242 2.59 6.65 -21.86
N ALA A 243 2.23 5.41 -22.19
CA ALA A 243 3.01 4.22 -21.84
C ALA A 243 4.49 4.25 -22.31
N PRO A 244 4.82 4.51 -23.60
CA PRO A 244 6.23 4.58 -24.03
C PRO A 244 6.99 5.75 -23.40
N VAL A 245 6.33 6.90 -23.21
CA VAL A 245 6.91 8.07 -22.52
C VAL A 245 7.24 7.71 -21.07
N SER A 246 6.34 6.99 -20.38
CA SER A 246 6.61 6.47 -19.04
C SER A 246 7.76 5.49 -19.02
N MET A 247 7.91 4.61 -20.03
CA MET A 247 9.05 3.69 -20.07
C MET A 247 10.37 4.47 -20.08
N LEU A 248 10.47 5.49 -20.93
CA LEU A 248 11.63 6.39 -20.96
C LEU A 248 11.81 7.13 -19.63
N ALA A 249 10.72 7.56 -18.99
CA ALA A 249 10.77 8.20 -17.68
C ALA A 249 11.40 7.33 -16.60
N ASN A 250 11.19 6.00 -16.61
CA ASN A 250 11.86 5.13 -15.63
C ASN A 250 13.36 4.99 -15.93
N VAL A 251 13.76 5.06 -17.20
CA VAL A 251 15.19 5.11 -17.55
C VAL A 251 15.82 6.39 -17.01
N PHE A 252 15.15 7.54 -17.19
CA PHE A 252 15.60 8.80 -16.60
C PHE A 252 15.65 8.75 -15.07
N MET A 253 14.65 8.13 -14.43
CA MET A 253 14.65 7.91 -12.98
C MET A 253 15.82 7.02 -12.55
N ALA A 254 16.04 5.89 -13.23
CA ALA A 254 17.11 4.95 -12.90
C ALA A 254 18.51 5.57 -13.08
N VAL A 255 18.75 6.25 -14.20
CA VAL A 255 20.02 6.95 -14.46
C VAL A 255 20.22 8.10 -13.47
N GLY A 256 19.18 8.90 -13.24
CA GLY A 256 19.20 10.01 -12.30
C GLY A 256 19.52 9.54 -10.88
N LEU A 257 18.84 8.48 -10.42
CA LEU A 257 19.08 7.88 -9.11
C LEU A 257 20.47 7.25 -9.01
N GLY A 258 20.96 6.59 -10.07
CA GLY A 258 22.30 6.00 -10.10
C GLY A 258 23.42 7.04 -9.94
N ILE A 259 23.31 8.17 -10.66
CA ILE A 259 24.26 9.29 -10.50
C ILE A 259 24.09 9.94 -9.13
N THR A 260 22.86 10.10 -8.64
CA THR A 260 22.62 10.64 -7.28
C THR A 260 23.29 9.75 -6.24
N PHE A 261 23.17 8.42 -6.39
CA PHE A 261 23.80 7.45 -5.50
C PHE A 261 25.33 7.57 -5.51
N TYR A 262 25.94 7.78 -6.69
CA TYR A 262 27.37 8.07 -6.81
C TYR A 262 27.79 9.28 -5.95
N TYR A 263 27.05 10.39 -6.00
CA TYR A 263 27.35 11.57 -5.16
C TYR A 263 27.14 11.35 -3.65
N MET A 264 26.28 10.39 -3.26
CA MET A 264 26.09 10.06 -1.85
C MET A 264 27.26 9.26 -1.28
N VAL A 265 27.87 8.38 -2.08
CA VAL A 265 28.93 7.47 -1.62
C VAL A 265 30.34 8.05 -1.79
N ILE A 266 30.52 9.10 -2.57
CA ILE A 266 31.80 9.81 -2.66
C ILE A 266 32.01 10.69 -1.42
N ASP A 267 33.24 10.73 -0.88
CA ASP A 267 33.65 11.56 0.26
C ASP A 267 32.65 11.50 1.44
N MET A 268 32.37 10.28 1.91
CA MET A 268 31.43 10.07 3.02
C MET A 268 32.05 10.48 4.36
N PRO A 269 31.32 11.21 5.20
CA PRO A 269 31.76 11.47 6.57
C PRO A 269 31.67 10.17 7.42
N PRO A 270 32.39 10.11 8.56
CA PRO A 270 32.29 8.98 9.47
C PRO A 270 30.84 8.78 9.96
N VAL A 271 30.41 7.53 10.13
CA VAL A 271 29.05 7.20 10.63
C VAL A 271 28.78 7.82 12.00
N SER A 272 29.81 7.96 12.84
CA SER A 272 29.73 8.61 14.16
C SER A 272 29.44 10.11 14.11
N SER A 273 29.51 10.74 12.93
CA SER A 273 29.18 12.16 12.75
C SER A 273 27.67 12.44 12.65
N ARG A 274 26.84 11.40 12.67
CA ARG A 274 25.38 11.48 12.50
C ARG A 274 24.66 10.84 13.67
N ASP A 275 23.44 11.30 13.90
CA ASP A 275 22.61 10.75 14.95
C ASP A 275 22.19 9.33 14.58
N LEU A 276 22.53 8.36 15.43
CA LEU A 276 22.05 6.98 15.28
C LEU A 276 20.56 6.89 15.57
N VAL A 277 20.08 7.73 16.49
CA VAL A 277 18.67 7.86 16.87
C VAL A 277 18.39 9.35 17.03
N ALA A 278 17.45 9.86 16.25
CA ALA A 278 16.98 11.24 16.34
C ALA A 278 15.90 11.38 17.42
N ASP A 279 15.50 12.62 17.70
CA ASP A 279 14.42 12.92 18.63
C ASP A 279 13.10 12.23 18.26
N ILE A 280 12.45 11.64 19.26
CA ILE A 280 11.20 10.89 19.10
C ILE A 280 10.07 11.78 18.55
N GLY A 281 10.11 13.09 18.81
CA GLY A 281 9.15 14.06 18.29
C GLY A 281 9.13 14.15 16.76
N LYS A 282 10.24 13.77 16.09
CA LYS A 282 10.34 13.76 14.61
C LYS A 282 9.94 12.43 13.99
N PHE A 283 9.71 11.39 14.80
CA PHE A 283 9.34 10.07 14.32
C PHE A 283 8.04 10.03 13.48
N PRO A 284 6.98 10.81 13.79
CA PRO A 284 5.79 10.87 12.93
C PRO A 284 6.10 11.38 11.51
N VAL A 285 7.06 12.31 11.37
CA VAL A 285 7.52 12.78 10.05
C VAL A 285 8.19 11.64 9.31
N PHE A 286 9.14 10.93 9.96
CA PHE A 286 9.76 9.74 9.37
C PHE A 286 8.73 8.71 8.91
N PHE A 287 7.79 8.34 9.79
CA PHE A 287 6.76 7.34 9.51
C PHE A 287 5.94 7.74 8.29
N SER A 288 5.48 9.00 8.24
CA SER A 288 4.67 9.50 7.13
C SER A 288 5.40 9.52 5.79
N LEU A 289 6.66 9.97 5.75
CA LEU A 289 7.48 9.97 4.53
C LEU A 289 7.75 8.54 4.05
N THR A 290 8.02 7.63 4.99
CA THR A 290 8.29 6.21 4.70
C THR A 290 7.06 5.49 4.16
N VAL A 291 5.88 5.71 4.77
CA VAL A 291 4.60 5.20 4.26
C VAL A 291 4.33 5.76 2.87
N PHE A 292 4.49 7.07 2.63
CA PHE A 292 4.33 7.63 1.29
C PHE A 292 5.26 6.99 0.26
N ALA A 293 6.50 6.67 0.63
CA ALA A 293 7.45 6.09 -0.29
C ALA A 293 7.15 4.63 -0.63
N ILE A 294 6.78 3.82 0.38
CA ILE A 294 6.65 2.36 0.23
C ILE A 294 5.24 1.97 -0.24
N GLU A 295 4.22 2.73 0.13
CA GLU A 295 2.84 2.33 -0.08
C GLU A 295 2.45 2.35 -1.58
N ALA A 296 2.07 1.17 -2.09
CA ALA A 296 1.70 0.97 -3.49
C ALA A 296 0.31 0.35 -3.66
N ILE A 297 -0.58 0.49 -2.66
CA ILE A 297 -1.87 -0.21 -2.61
C ILE A 297 -2.73 -0.07 -3.88
N GLY A 298 -2.69 1.08 -4.54
CA GLY A 298 -3.54 1.34 -5.69
C GLY A 298 -3.13 0.63 -6.98
N VAL A 299 -1.93 0.01 -7.04
CA VAL A 299 -1.52 -0.85 -8.17
C VAL A 299 -1.63 -2.34 -7.85
N VAL A 300 -1.82 -2.72 -6.58
CA VAL A 300 -1.83 -4.12 -6.12
C VAL A 300 -2.91 -4.94 -6.83
N MET A 301 -4.17 -4.50 -6.79
CA MET A 301 -5.28 -5.21 -7.42
C MET A 301 -5.18 -5.25 -8.96
N PRO A 302 -4.88 -4.14 -9.67
CA PRO A 302 -4.62 -4.19 -11.11
C PRO A 302 -3.51 -5.17 -11.50
N LEU A 303 -2.42 -5.25 -10.74
CA LEU A 303 -1.34 -6.19 -11.00
C LEU A 303 -1.81 -7.63 -10.84
N GLU A 304 -2.43 -7.97 -9.72
CA GLU A 304 -2.99 -9.31 -9.47
C GLU A 304 -3.99 -9.73 -10.55
N ASN A 305 -4.88 -8.82 -10.96
CA ASN A 305 -5.91 -9.09 -11.95
C ASN A 305 -5.34 -9.45 -13.33
N ASN A 306 -4.17 -8.91 -13.69
CA ASN A 306 -3.53 -9.12 -15.00
C ASN A 306 -2.47 -10.24 -15.01
N MET A 307 -2.21 -10.89 -13.87
CA MET A 307 -1.26 -11.99 -13.81
C MET A 307 -1.75 -13.26 -14.49
N LYS A 308 -0.83 -13.96 -15.16
CA LYS A 308 -1.05 -15.33 -15.64
C LYS A 308 -1.31 -16.32 -14.50
N THR A 309 -0.61 -16.16 -13.38
CA THR A 309 -0.72 -17.02 -12.20
C THR A 309 -0.97 -16.19 -10.93
N PRO A 310 -2.20 -15.70 -10.72
CA PRO A 310 -2.55 -14.82 -9.60
C PRO A 310 -2.30 -15.43 -8.21
N GLN A 311 -2.37 -16.76 -8.07
CA GLN A 311 -2.04 -17.41 -6.79
C GLN A 311 -0.57 -17.22 -6.39
N ASN A 312 0.33 -17.01 -7.34
CA ASN A 312 1.75 -16.74 -7.07
C ASN A 312 2.01 -15.29 -6.65
N PHE A 313 1.00 -14.41 -6.69
CA PHE A 313 1.13 -13.04 -6.19
C PHE A 313 1.31 -13.03 -4.67
N VAL A 314 0.53 -13.87 -3.98
CA VAL A 314 0.51 -14.05 -2.54
C VAL A 314 1.27 -15.32 -2.14
N GLY A 315 2.07 -15.26 -1.07
CA GLY A 315 2.87 -16.37 -0.56
C GLY A 315 4.15 -15.88 0.10
N LEU A 316 4.86 -16.73 0.84
CA LEU A 316 6.09 -16.35 1.55
C LEU A 316 7.14 -15.76 0.60
N CYS A 317 7.37 -16.42 -0.54
CA CYS A 317 8.15 -15.91 -1.68
C CYS A 317 7.24 -15.48 -2.86
N GLY A 318 6.03 -15.01 -2.57
CA GLY A 318 5.14 -14.46 -3.59
C GLY A 318 5.73 -13.21 -4.24
N VAL A 319 5.25 -12.90 -5.44
CA VAL A 319 5.72 -11.74 -6.23
C VAL A 319 5.62 -10.43 -5.41
N LEU A 320 4.58 -10.29 -4.59
CA LEU A 320 4.40 -9.14 -3.70
C LEU A 320 5.56 -9.00 -2.71
N ASN A 321 5.85 -10.03 -1.91
CA ASN A 321 6.90 -9.99 -0.89
C ASN A 321 8.29 -9.79 -1.50
N GLN A 322 8.57 -10.43 -2.64
CA GLN A 322 9.83 -10.25 -3.36
C GLN A 322 9.99 -8.80 -3.82
N GLY A 323 8.95 -8.22 -4.44
CA GLY A 323 8.99 -6.82 -4.89
C GLY A 323 9.18 -5.85 -3.73
N MET A 324 8.38 -5.97 -2.69
CA MET A 324 8.45 -5.08 -1.53
C MET A 324 9.79 -5.20 -0.79
N SER A 325 10.38 -6.40 -0.68
CA SER A 325 11.71 -6.57 -0.10
C SER A 325 12.81 -5.83 -0.89
N GLY A 326 12.74 -5.87 -2.22
CA GLY A 326 13.67 -5.12 -3.10
C GLY A 326 13.51 -3.61 -2.96
N VAL A 327 12.26 -3.12 -2.93
CA VAL A 327 11.96 -1.69 -2.71
C VAL A 327 12.52 -1.22 -1.36
N THR A 328 12.29 -2.00 -0.31
CA THR A 328 12.74 -1.70 1.05
C THR A 328 14.26 -1.57 1.12
N LEU A 329 14.98 -2.50 0.49
CA LEU A 329 16.45 -2.45 0.44
C LEU A 329 16.93 -1.17 -0.23
N VAL A 330 16.38 -0.83 -1.39
CA VAL A 330 16.76 0.40 -2.12
C VAL A 330 16.47 1.64 -1.26
N TYR A 331 15.35 1.69 -0.56
CA TYR A 331 15.00 2.84 0.29
C TYR A 331 15.89 2.97 1.52
N ILE A 332 16.26 1.86 2.14
CA ILE A 332 17.23 1.86 3.24
C ILE A 332 18.57 2.38 2.74
N LEU A 333 19.07 1.91 1.60
CA LEU A 333 20.34 2.36 1.04
C LEU A 333 20.32 3.86 0.75
N LEU A 334 19.28 4.34 0.06
CA LEU A 334 19.16 5.76 -0.29
C LEU A 334 18.96 6.64 0.96
N GLY A 335 18.12 6.22 1.90
CA GLY A 335 17.89 6.93 3.15
C GLY A 335 19.15 7.00 4.01
N PHE A 336 19.84 5.87 4.19
CA PHE A 336 21.07 5.78 4.97
C PHE A 336 22.19 6.62 4.36
N PHE A 337 22.54 6.41 3.09
CA PHE A 337 23.65 7.14 2.46
C PHE A 337 23.32 8.62 2.24
N GLY A 338 22.07 8.94 1.91
CA GLY A 338 21.65 10.34 1.76
C GLY A 338 21.72 11.11 3.08
N TYR A 339 21.23 10.54 4.19
CA TYR A 339 21.36 11.18 5.50
C TYR A 339 22.82 11.20 5.99
N LEU A 340 23.60 10.15 5.72
CA LEU A 340 25.01 10.12 6.07
C LEU A 340 25.77 11.27 5.37
N LYS A 341 25.58 11.45 4.06
CA LYS A 341 26.22 12.51 3.27
C LYS A 341 25.75 13.91 3.68
N TYR A 342 24.45 14.17 3.61
CA TYR A 342 23.90 15.54 3.73
C TYR A 342 23.53 15.95 5.16
N GLY A 343 23.40 14.99 6.07
CA GLY A 343 23.15 15.25 7.48
C GLY A 343 21.82 15.96 7.74
N PRO A 344 21.73 16.81 8.78
CA PRO A 344 20.47 17.45 9.19
C PRO A 344 19.96 18.51 8.20
N ASN A 345 20.79 18.93 7.23
CA ASN A 345 20.45 19.96 6.24
C ASN A 345 19.83 19.39 4.96
N VAL A 346 19.55 18.08 4.94
CA VAL A 346 18.97 17.41 3.78
C VAL A 346 17.63 18.03 3.39
N GLN A 347 17.46 18.31 2.11
CA GLN A 347 16.25 18.90 1.58
C GLN A 347 15.14 17.84 1.45
N GLY A 348 13.91 18.29 1.20
CA GLY A 348 12.77 17.38 1.04
C GLY A 348 12.85 16.43 -0.17
N SER A 349 13.82 16.65 -1.05
CA SER A 349 14.16 15.76 -2.16
C SER A 349 15.67 15.76 -2.34
N VAL A 350 16.28 14.58 -2.36
CA VAL A 350 17.74 14.41 -2.46
C VAL A 350 18.36 15.03 -3.70
N THR A 351 17.57 15.21 -4.77
CA THR A 351 18.03 15.88 -5.98
C THR A 351 18.36 17.36 -5.76
N LEU A 352 17.77 17.98 -4.74
CA LEU A 352 18.01 19.37 -4.38
C LEU A 352 19.29 19.54 -3.56
N ASP A 353 19.81 18.45 -2.97
CA ASP A 353 21.05 18.43 -2.20
C ASP A 353 22.31 18.25 -3.08
N LEU A 354 22.12 17.96 -4.37
CA LEU A 354 23.24 17.78 -5.31
C LEU A 354 24.00 19.10 -5.56
N PRO A 355 25.33 19.03 -5.73
CA PRO A 355 26.18 20.22 -5.87
C PRO A 355 25.75 21.09 -7.05
N ALA A 356 25.90 22.41 -6.88
CA ALA A 356 25.72 23.39 -7.94
C ALA A 356 26.98 23.44 -8.84
N GLY A 357 26.83 23.88 -10.09
CA GLY A 357 27.92 24.01 -11.08
C GLY A 357 28.40 22.71 -11.73
N GLU A 358 28.11 21.53 -11.17
CA GLU A 358 28.54 20.25 -11.75
C GLU A 358 27.55 19.75 -12.81
N ILE A 359 28.04 19.56 -14.04
CA ILE A 359 27.22 19.10 -15.18
C ILE A 359 26.45 17.80 -14.86
N PRO A 360 27.03 16.76 -14.24
CA PRO A 360 26.28 15.55 -13.93
C PRO A 360 25.16 15.79 -12.92
N ALA A 361 25.34 16.69 -11.95
CA ALA A 361 24.29 17.06 -10.99
C ALA A 361 23.13 17.81 -11.68
N GLN A 362 23.44 18.70 -12.62
CA GLN A 362 22.41 19.39 -13.42
C GLN A 362 21.63 18.43 -14.33
N ILE A 363 22.33 17.47 -14.95
CA ILE A 363 21.70 16.41 -15.74
C ILE A 363 20.71 15.62 -14.87
N VAL A 364 21.08 15.25 -13.64
CA VAL A 364 20.19 14.54 -12.72
C VAL A 364 18.94 15.35 -12.40
N LYS A 365 19.08 16.63 -12.04
CA LYS A 365 17.94 17.52 -11.75
C LYS A 365 16.95 17.57 -12.92
N ILE A 366 17.46 17.66 -14.16
CA ILE A 366 16.62 17.65 -15.38
C ILE A 366 15.99 16.28 -15.62
N LEU A 367 16.77 15.19 -15.57
CA LEU A 367 16.28 13.84 -15.80
C LEU A 367 15.17 13.46 -14.81
N ILE A 368 15.36 13.75 -13.52
CA ILE A 368 14.35 13.50 -12.50
C ILE A 368 13.13 14.38 -12.73
N ALA A 369 13.30 15.67 -13.04
CA ALA A 369 12.16 16.55 -13.34
C ALA A 369 11.32 16.02 -14.53
N LEU A 370 11.97 15.56 -15.61
CA LEU A 370 11.30 14.97 -16.77
C LEU A 370 10.65 13.61 -16.44
N ALA A 371 11.30 12.80 -15.60
CA ALA A 371 10.75 11.54 -15.13
C ALA A 371 9.47 11.77 -14.32
N VAL A 372 9.51 12.68 -13.34
CA VAL A 372 8.36 13.04 -12.51
C VAL A 372 7.25 13.68 -13.33
N PHE A 373 7.58 14.54 -14.30
CA PHE A 373 6.62 15.12 -15.24
C PHE A 373 5.87 14.04 -16.04
N SER A 374 6.58 13.02 -16.50
CA SER A 374 5.96 11.91 -17.23
C SER A 374 5.10 11.03 -16.32
N THR A 375 5.57 10.77 -15.09
CA THR A 375 4.82 10.01 -14.08
C THR A 375 3.56 10.75 -13.63
N PHE A 376 3.59 12.09 -13.58
CA PHE A 376 2.39 12.91 -13.34
C PHE A 376 1.28 12.53 -14.32
N GLY A 377 1.58 12.44 -15.62
CA GLY A 377 0.58 12.12 -16.63
C GLY A 377 -0.12 10.79 -16.38
N LEU A 378 0.65 9.75 -16.01
CA LEU A 378 0.10 8.44 -15.68
C LEU A 378 -0.75 8.47 -14.41
N GLN A 379 -0.24 9.10 -13.35
CA GLN A 379 -0.91 9.10 -12.07
C GLN A 379 -2.20 9.92 -12.12
N PHE A 380 -2.17 11.03 -12.86
CA PHE A 380 -3.29 11.91 -13.06
C PHE A 380 -4.37 11.29 -13.96
N TYR A 381 -4.01 10.33 -14.82
CA TYR A 381 -4.98 9.56 -15.60
C TYR A 381 -5.97 8.82 -14.69
N VAL A 382 -5.51 8.29 -13.55
CA VAL A 382 -6.38 7.64 -12.56
C VAL A 382 -7.40 8.63 -12.00
N CYS A 383 -6.97 9.86 -11.68
CA CYS A 383 -7.87 10.93 -11.24
C CYS A 383 -8.90 11.29 -12.32
N ILE A 384 -8.47 11.40 -13.58
CA ILE A 384 -9.34 11.67 -14.73
C ILE A 384 -10.36 10.55 -14.90
N GLU A 385 -9.96 9.29 -14.81
CA GLU A 385 -10.85 8.14 -15.00
C GLU A 385 -11.91 8.07 -13.89
N ILE A 386 -11.50 8.25 -12.62
CA ILE A 386 -12.43 8.29 -11.49
C ILE A 386 -13.39 9.48 -11.64
N GLY A 387 -12.88 10.67 -11.96
CA GLY A 387 -13.69 11.87 -12.17
C GLY A 387 -14.66 11.72 -13.34
N TRP A 388 -14.21 11.15 -14.47
CA TRP A 388 -15.03 10.92 -15.65
C TRP A 388 -16.17 9.95 -15.35
N ASN A 389 -15.88 8.85 -14.65
CA ASN A 389 -16.88 7.87 -14.27
C ASN A 389 -17.98 8.45 -13.37
N ALA A 390 -17.69 9.50 -12.59
CA ALA A 390 -18.68 10.18 -11.75
C ALA A 390 -19.60 11.14 -12.53
N ILE A 391 -19.14 11.71 -13.66
CA ILE A 391 -19.85 12.79 -14.37
C ILE A 391 -20.46 12.32 -15.70
N LYS A 392 -19.93 11.24 -16.30
CA LYS A 392 -20.31 10.76 -17.64
C LYS A 392 -21.81 10.60 -17.86
N GLU A 393 -22.55 10.10 -16.86
CA GLU A 393 -24.00 9.87 -16.98
C GLU A 393 -24.79 11.17 -17.09
N LYS A 394 -24.30 12.24 -16.48
CA LYS A 394 -24.93 13.58 -16.47
C LYS A 394 -24.55 14.40 -17.71
N SER A 395 -23.47 14.05 -18.41
CA SER A 395 -22.93 14.80 -19.55
C SER A 395 -23.32 14.25 -20.93
N ARG A 396 -24.36 13.42 -20.99
CA ARG A 396 -24.89 12.86 -22.25
C ARG A 396 -25.21 13.99 -23.24
N GLY A 397 -24.61 13.95 -24.42
CA GLY A 397 -24.78 14.93 -25.50
C GLY A 397 -23.65 15.96 -25.66
N HIS A 398 -22.83 16.20 -24.63
CA HIS A 398 -21.67 17.10 -24.70
C HIS A 398 -20.42 16.46 -24.10
N GLU A 399 -20.24 15.16 -24.33
CA GLU A 399 -19.22 14.34 -23.65
C GLU A 399 -17.81 14.87 -23.87
N ASN A 400 -17.46 15.25 -25.11
CA ASN A 400 -16.12 15.77 -25.40
C ASN A 400 -15.83 17.09 -24.66
N LEU A 401 -16.78 18.04 -24.69
CA LEU A 401 -16.61 19.33 -24.02
C LEU A 401 -16.53 19.17 -22.50
N ALA A 402 -17.38 18.30 -21.93
CA ALA A 402 -17.36 17.99 -20.50
C ALA A 402 -16.05 17.28 -20.09
N ASN A 403 -15.53 16.38 -20.93
CA ASN A 403 -14.28 15.67 -20.66
C ASN A 403 -13.08 16.62 -20.64
N TYR A 404 -12.92 17.45 -21.67
CA TYR A 404 -11.84 18.44 -21.71
C TYR A 404 -12.00 19.48 -20.59
N GLY A 405 -13.21 19.99 -20.36
CA GLY A 405 -13.47 20.94 -19.27
C GLY A 405 -13.12 20.37 -17.89
N MET A 406 -13.51 19.12 -17.61
CA MET A 406 -13.14 18.43 -16.37
C MET A 406 -11.62 18.30 -16.24
N ARG A 407 -10.91 17.86 -17.30
CA ARG A 407 -9.45 17.75 -17.30
C ARG A 407 -8.80 19.09 -16.98
N THR A 408 -9.23 20.18 -17.62
CA THR A 408 -8.72 21.53 -17.36
C THR A 408 -8.93 21.94 -15.91
N VAL A 409 -10.15 21.78 -15.39
CA VAL A 409 -10.48 22.15 -14.00
C VAL A 409 -9.63 21.35 -13.01
N LEU A 410 -9.49 20.04 -13.21
CA LEU A 410 -8.70 19.20 -12.33
C LEU A 410 -7.22 19.62 -12.32
N VAL A 411 -6.62 19.89 -13.49
CA VAL A 411 -5.20 20.32 -13.54
C VAL A 411 -5.02 21.68 -12.89
N VAL A 412 -5.91 22.65 -13.18
CA VAL A 412 -5.85 23.98 -12.57
C VAL A 412 -5.92 23.89 -11.05
N VAL A 413 -6.88 23.14 -10.51
CA VAL A 413 -6.99 22.93 -9.05
C VAL A 413 -5.75 22.23 -8.48
N CYS A 414 -5.21 21.24 -9.19
CA CYS A 414 -3.99 20.51 -8.79
C CYS A 414 -2.78 21.45 -8.68
N VAL A 415 -2.59 22.34 -9.66
CA VAL A 415 -1.51 23.33 -9.67
C VAL A 415 -1.73 24.42 -8.63
N LEU A 416 -2.96 24.89 -8.42
CA LEU A 416 -3.27 25.86 -7.37
C LEU A 416 -2.97 25.31 -5.97
N LEU A 417 -3.24 24.03 -5.73
CA LEU A 417 -2.80 23.35 -4.49
C LEU A 417 -1.28 23.37 -4.33
N ALA A 418 -0.53 23.13 -5.41
CA ALA A 418 0.93 23.17 -5.39
C ALA A 418 1.47 24.58 -5.11
N VAL A 419 0.81 25.61 -5.65
CA VAL A 419 1.14 27.03 -5.38
C VAL A 419 0.84 27.39 -3.92
N ALA A 420 -0.24 26.85 -3.34
CA ALA A 420 -0.61 27.10 -1.95
C ALA A 420 0.42 26.52 -0.96
N VAL A 421 0.94 25.32 -1.23
CA VAL A 421 1.92 24.63 -0.37
C VAL A 421 3.16 24.21 -1.19
N PRO A 422 4.10 25.14 -1.46
CA PRO A 422 5.29 24.86 -2.29
C PRO A 422 6.43 24.20 -1.49
N THR A 423 6.10 23.37 -0.50
CA THR A 423 7.09 22.66 0.34
C THR A 423 6.92 21.16 0.18
N ILE A 424 8.03 20.43 -0.06
CA ILE A 424 7.97 18.98 -0.36
C ILE A 424 7.68 18.19 0.91
N THR A 425 8.48 18.35 1.97
CA THR A 425 8.40 17.51 3.17
C THR A 425 7.04 17.56 3.88
N PRO A 426 6.46 18.74 4.20
CA PRO A 426 5.17 18.79 4.87
C PRO A 426 4.03 18.25 3.99
N PHE A 427 4.13 18.47 2.67
CA PHE A 427 3.12 18.00 1.73
C PHE A 427 3.15 16.47 1.57
N VAL A 428 4.35 15.91 1.37
CA VAL A 428 4.55 14.45 1.32
C VAL A 428 4.14 13.79 2.64
N GLY A 429 4.53 14.38 3.76
CA GLY A 429 4.14 13.90 5.09
C GLY A 429 2.63 13.88 5.30
N LEU A 430 1.89 14.89 4.84
CA LEU A 430 0.43 14.90 4.88
C LEU A 430 -0.18 13.76 4.06
N ILE A 431 0.32 13.53 2.84
CA ILE A 431 -0.18 12.47 1.95
C ILE A 431 0.08 11.09 2.58
N GLY A 432 1.28 10.87 3.13
CA GLY A 432 1.61 9.61 3.82
C GLY A 432 0.80 9.38 5.09
N ALA A 433 0.73 10.38 5.97
CA ALA A 433 0.07 10.28 7.26
C ALA A 433 -1.45 10.15 7.16
N PHE A 434 -2.08 10.85 6.20
CA PHE A 434 -3.54 10.85 6.08
C PHE A 434 -4.02 9.93 4.95
N CYS A 435 -3.61 10.19 3.72
CA CYS A 435 -4.16 9.49 2.55
C CYS A 435 -3.73 8.02 2.49
N PHE A 436 -2.42 7.76 2.48
CA PHE A 436 -1.89 6.39 2.38
C PHE A 436 -2.10 5.58 3.65
N SER A 437 -2.07 6.19 4.84
CA SER A 437 -2.37 5.45 6.07
C SER A 437 -3.83 4.96 6.11
N ILE A 438 -4.80 5.80 5.71
CA ILE A 438 -6.21 5.38 5.63
C ILE A 438 -6.38 4.30 4.56
N LEU A 439 -5.89 4.56 3.34
CA LEU A 439 -6.16 3.71 2.19
C LEU A 439 -5.33 2.42 2.16
N GLY A 440 -4.06 2.51 2.54
CA GLY A 440 -3.07 1.42 2.50
C GLY A 440 -3.02 0.59 3.77
N LEU A 441 -3.29 1.17 4.94
CA LEU A 441 -3.21 0.44 6.21
C LEU A 441 -4.60 0.11 6.78
N ILE A 442 -5.45 1.12 6.98
CA ILE A 442 -6.74 0.94 7.68
C ILE A 442 -7.73 0.16 6.80
N CYS A 443 -7.89 0.53 5.53
CA CYS A 443 -8.88 -0.11 4.65
C CYS A 443 -8.65 -1.63 4.47
N PRO A 444 -7.45 -2.13 4.19
CA PRO A 444 -7.22 -3.57 4.06
C PRO A 444 -7.54 -4.37 5.33
N VAL A 445 -7.19 -3.83 6.51
CA VAL A 445 -7.49 -4.47 7.80
C VAL A 445 -8.99 -4.55 8.04
N LEU A 446 -9.72 -3.47 7.77
CA LEU A 446 -11.19 -3.47 7.88
C LEU A 446 -11.81 -4.49 6.91
N ILE A 447 -11.34 -4.54 5.67
CA ILE A 447 -11.81 -5.51 4.67
C ILE A 447 -11.57 -6.95 5.15
N GLU A 448 -10.38 -7.29 5.65
CA GLU A 448 -10.08 -8.63 6.16
C GLU A 448 -11.05 -9.02 7.30
N VAL A 449 -11.20 -8.14 8.30
CA VAL A 449 -12.07 -8.39 9.45
C VAL A 449 -13.52 -8.63 9.01
N ILE A 450 -14.01 -7.85 8.04
CA ILE A 450 -15.37 -7.98 7.52
C ILE A 450 -15.52 -9.27 6.70
N THR A 451 -14.57 -9.56 5.80
CA THR A 451 -14.62 -10.73 4.90
C THR A 451 -14.58 -12.06 5.66
N PHE A 452 -13.80 -12.13 6.75
CA PHE A 452 -13.59 -13.33 7.54
C PHE A 452 -14.37 -13.34 8.86
N TRP A 453 -15.34 -12.44 9.03
CA TRP A 453 -16.17 -12.33 10.25
C TRP A 453 -16.75 -13.68 10.71
N GLU A 454 -17.33 -14.43 9.79
CA GLU A 454 -17.99 -15.72 10.07
C GLU A 454 -17.01 -16.89 10.27
N LYS A 455 -15.74 -16.77 9.84
CA LYS A 455 -14.73 -17.84 9.95
C LYS A 455 -13.89 -17.77 11.24
N GLY A 456 -14.18 -16.85 12.15
CA GLY A 456 -13.52 -16.80 13.47
C GLY A 456 -13.26 -15.42 14.06
N PHE A 457 -13.44 -14.32 13.31
CA PHE A 457 -13.25 -12.96 13.86
C PHE A 457 -14.45 -12.43 14.65
N GLY A 458 -15.58 -13.13 14.67
CA GLY A 458 -16.77 -12.75 15.46
C GLY A 458 -16.56 -12.77 16.98
N ASN A 459 -15.57 -13.52 17.49
CA ASN A 459 -15.16 -13.48 18.89
C ASN A 459 -13.81 -12.75 18.99
N PHE A 460 -13.82 -11.54 19.55
CA PHE A 460 -12.66 -10.65 19.74
C PHE A 460 -11.39 -11.35 20.30
N THR A 461 -11.57 -12.45 21.02
CA THR A 461 -10.50 -13.29 21.59
C THR A 461 -9.61 -13.94 20.52
N ALA A 462 -10.14 -14.34 19.36
CA ALA A 462 -9.36 -14.99 18.30
C ALA A 462 -8.49 -14.00 17.50
N LEU A 463 -8.92 -12.73 17.42
CA LEU A 463 -8.14 -11.63 16.82
C LEU A 463 -6.84 -11.42 17.62
N MET A 464 -6.95 -11.33 18.95
CA MET A 464 -5.80 -11.19 19.84
C MET A 464 -4.84 -12.39 19.74
N THR A 465 -5.34 -13.62 19.63
CA THR A 465 -4.51 -14.82 19.48
C THR A 465 -3.78 -14.90 18.13
N LYS A 466 -4.41 -14.45 17.03
CA LYS A 466 -3.76 -14.41 15.70
C LYS A 466 -2.62 -13.38 15.65
N TYR A 467 -2.82 -12.21 16.24
CA TYR A 467 -1.79 -11.15 16.28
C TYR A 467 -0.72 -11.38 17.37
N SER A 468 -1.06 -12.00 18.52
CA SER A 468 -0.06 -12.38 19.52
C SER A 468 0.93 -13.41 18.98
N ASN A 469 0.44 -14.40 18.22
CA ASN A 469 1.30 -15.43 17.62
C ASN A 469 2.20 -14.88 16.49
N LEU A 470 1.81 -13.80 15.81
CA LEU A 470 2.65 -13.09 14.84
C LEU A 470 3.76 -12.25 15.51
N SER A 471 3.54 -11.78 16.75
CA SER A 471 4.55 -11.05 17.52
C SER A 471 5.61 -11.94 18.15
N GLU A 472 5.26 -13.16 18.57
CA GLU A 472 6.20 -14.12 19.19
C GLU A 472 7.17 -14.75 18.16
N ILE A 473 6.74 -14.96 16.92
CA ILE A 473 7.60 -15.52 15.85
C ILE A 473 8.71 -14.53 15.43
N ASN A 474 8.48 -13.22 15.57
CA ASN A 474 9.47 -12.19 15.22
C ASN A 474 10.52 -11.95 16.32
N PHE A 475 10.26 -12.37 17.57
CA PHE A 475 11.22 -12.15 18.67
C PHE A 475 12.19 -13.32 18.87
N SER A 476 11.82 -14.55 18.52
CA SER A 476 12.73 -15.72 18.66
C SER A 476 13.71 -15.88 17.49
N SER A 477 13.58 -15.07 16.43
CA SER A 477 14.41 -15.18 15.21
C SER A 477 15.64 -14.25 15.19
N THR A 478 15.86 -13.44 16.22
CA THR A 478 16.90 -12.40 16.27
C THR A 478 18.04 -12.67 17.27
N VAL A 479 18.07 -13.84 17.94
CA VAL A 479 19.19 -14.21 18.81
C VAL A 479 19.56 -15.68 18.59
N ASP A 480 20.34 -15.94 17.54
CA ASP A 480 21.20 -17.13 17.47
C ASP A 480 22.51 -16.73 16.77
N LEU A 481 23.47 -16.27 17.59
CA LEU A 481 24.88 -16.15 17.20
C LEU A 481 25.48 -17.57 17.13
N PRO A 482 26.20 -17.93 16.05
CA PRO A 482 26.74 -19.27 15.91
C PRO A 482 27.96 -19.45 16.82
N THR A 483 27.83 -20.30 17.85
CA THR A 483 29.00 -20.87 18.52
C THR A 483 29.43 -22.12 17.76
N THR A 484 30.59 -22.02 17.10
CA THR A 484 31.29 -23.14 16.47
C THR A 484 31.78 -24.10 17.56
N SER A 485 31.37 -25.36 17.45
CA SER A 485 31.94 -26.47 18.22
C SER A 485 33.29 -26.88 17.61
N SER A 486 34.36 -26.74 18.39
CA SER A 486 35.55 -27.57 18.27
C SER A 486 35.85 -28.18 19.63
N SER A 487 36.08 -29.48 19.59
CA SER A 487 36.07 -30.41 20.70
C SER A 487 37.35 -30.39 21.56
N THR A 488 37.17 -30.83 22.81
CA THR A 488 38.17 -31.51 23.66
C THR A 488 39.21 -30.65 24.39
N SER A 489 39.00 -30.44 25.69
CA SER A 489 39.97 -30.78 26.76
C SER A 489 39.49 -30.26 28.14
N LEU A 490 39.75 -31.06 29.18
CA LEU A 490 39.74 -30.71 30.61
C LEU A 490 38.34 -30.53 31.24
N SER A 491 37.64 -31.59 31.67
CA SER A 491 37.85 -32.32 32.94
C SER A 491 38.72 -31.58 33.97
N ASN A 492 38.12 -31.27 35.12
CA ASN A 492 38.65 -30.57 36.30
C ASN A 492 38.50 -29.05 36.20
N THR A 493 37.47 -28.50 36.85
CA THR A 493 37.53 -27.54 37.97
C THR A 493 36.13 -26.93 38.16
N ALA A 494 35.15 -27.77 38.50
CA ALA A 494 33.82 -27.33 38.94
C ALA A 494 33.55 -27.89 40.34
N VAL A 495 34.53 -27.68 41.22
CA VAL A 495 34.48 -27.84 42.67
C VAL A 495 35.45 -26.78 43.19
N ASP A 496 35.04 -25.51 43.14
CA ASP A 496 35.60 -24.38 43.94
C ASP A 496 35.17 -23.02 43.37
N VAL A 497 33.87 -22.68 43.43
CA VAL A 497 33.42 -21.26 43.44
C VAL A 497 32.12 -21.07 44.26
N SER A 498 31.34 -22.13 44.55
CA SER A 498 30.14 -22.04 45.42
C SER A 498 30.42 -21.86 46.93
N LYS A 499 31.60 -21.36 47.32
CA LYS A 499 31.99 -21.16 48.73
C LYS A 499 32.39 -19.73 49.12
N THR A 500 32.19 -18.71 48.28
CA THR A 500 32.68 -17.35 48.60
C THR A 500 31.63 -16.23 48.51
N VAL A 501 30.33 -16.55 48.50
CA VAL A 501 29.26 -15.51 48.45
C VAL A 501 28.22 -15.66 49.58
N ALA A 502 28.40 -16.61 50.50
CA ALA A 502 27.46 -16.84 51.60
C ALA A 502 27.88 -16.26 52.97
N ASP A 503 29.05 -15.63 53.10
CA ASP A 503 29.63 -15.27 54.41
C ASP A 503 29.77 -13.77 54.73
N ASN A 504 29.20 -12.84 53.95
CA ASN A 504 29.35 -11.40 54.23
C ASN A 504 28.07 -10.61 54.56
N THR A 505 26.99 -11.30 54.93
CA THR A 505 25.72 -10.66 55.39
C THR A 505 25.40 -10.95 56.85
N SER A 506 26.41 -10.88 57.73
CA SER A 506 26.17 -10.85 59.17
C SER A 506 27.32 -10.23 59.96
N GLN A 507 27.58 -8.93 59.80
CA GLN A 507 28.23 -8.15 60.85
C GLN A 507 28.03 -6.64 60.65
N ASN A 508 27.68 -5.98 61.76
CA ASN A 508 27.70 -4.54 62.04
C ASN A 508 26.43 -3.73 61.75
N SER A 509 25.44 -3.97 62.62
CA SER A 509 24.64 -2.94 63.27
C SER A 509 25.44 -2.20 64.37
N HIS A 510 25.12 -0.91 64.58
CA HIS A 510 25.68 0.06 65.54
C HIS A 510 27.01 0.71 65.06
N THR A 511 27.18 2.03 64.97
CA THR A 511 27.02 3.05 66.03
C THR A 511 27.02 4.48 65.45
N GLU A 512 26.06 5.29 65.89
CA GLU A 512 26.04 6.74 66.19
C GLU A 512 26.83 7.84 65.45
N LEU A 513 26.07 8.92 65.16
CA LEU A 513 26.26 10.34 65.47
C LEU A 513 27.36 11.21 64.79
N ASN A 514 26.83 12.27 64.16
CA ASN A 514 27.16 13.71 64.32
C ASN A 514 28.09 14.43 63.32
N ILE A 515 27.54 15.58 62.86
CA ILE A 515 28.16 16.91 62.68
C ILE A 515 28.54 17.40 61.25
N GLN A 516 27.80 18.46 60.87
CA GLN A 516 28.15 19.70 60.14
C GLN A 516 27.98 19.88 58.62
N ASN A 517 27.01 20.76 58.33
CA ASN A 517 26.92 21.82 57.29
C ASN A 517 28.20 22.25 56.57
N ILE A 518 28.04 22.63 55.30
CA ILE A 518 28.52 23.85 54.58
C ILE A 518 28.14 23.62 53.09
N ASP A 519 27.07 24.22 52.58
CA ASP A 519 26.93 25.56 51.95
C ASP A 519 27.25 25.62 50.44
N THR A 520 26.19 25.98 49.69
CA THR A 520 26.11 26.94 48.55
C THR A 520 26.98 26.79 47.28
N SER A 521 26.24 26.71 46.15
CA SER A 521 26.40 27.45 44.88
C SER A 521 27.74 27.44 44.12
N ILE A 522 27.70 26.97 42.87
CA ILE A 522 27.82 27.77 41.62
C ILE A 522 27.18 26.96 40.48
#